data_AF-A0A351WGF2-F1
#
_entry.id   AF-A0A351WGF2-F1
#
_cell.length_a   1.000
_cell.length_b   1.000
_cell.length_c   1.000
_cell.angle_alpha   90.00
_cell.angle_beta   90.00
_cell.angle_gamma   90.00
#
_symmetry.space_group_name_H-M   'P 1'
#
loop_
_entity.id
_entity.type
_entity.pdbx_description
1 polymer ?
#
loop_
_entity_poly.entity_id
_entity_poly.type
_entity_poly.pdbx_seq_one_letter_code
_entity_poly.pdbx_strand_id
1 'polypeptide(L)'
;MADKPKTSKAAMRRQKLEEATDMLRCLSFGPRQSNNTAIYSFLACLEMKPENTWQEACNPSMGITPIIEFIKRHYGVKYAPNTRETIRDEAIKHFVEAGLLVRNPNCPTRPTNSGKTCYQIEPSALRLIHRYGTPDWPLGLTEYLSSRERVIKELQRKREFSRIPVCLPSGEMASISPGGQNPLIKQIIEEFCPRFSPGGIIVYIGDAENKFLHLQADYLKQLCVVSLHQPKCRTW
;
A
#
# COMPACT_ATOMS: atom_id res chain seq x y z
N MET A 1 -48.44 -11.88 2.49
CA MET A 1 -47.48 -10.91 1.92
C MET A 1 -46.12 -11.58 1.89
N ALA A 2 -45.48 -11.62 0.72
CA ALA A 2 -44.36 -12.51 0.42
C ALA A 2 -43.05 -12.13 1.14
N ASP A 3 -42.55 -13.04 1.96
CA ASP A 3 -41.26 -12.94 2.68
C ASP A 3 -40.09 -13.51 1.85
N LYS A 4 -39.80 -12.89 0.68
CA LYS A 4 -38.79 -13.40 -0.29
C LYS A 4 -37.75 -12.41 -0.89
N PRO A 5 -37.05 -11.53 -0.13
CA PRO A 5 -35.83 -10.89 -0.68
C PRO A 5 -34.51 -11.18 0.08
N LYS A 6 -34.52 -11.64 1.34
CA LYS A 6 -33.28 -11.73 2.16
C LYS A 6 -32.35 -12.88 1.76
N THR A 7 -32.91 -14.03 1.35
CA THR A 7 -32.14 -15.25 1.06
C THR A 7 -31.29 -15.12 -0.21
N SER A 8 -31.77 -14.39 -1.22
CA SER A 8 -31.04 -14.14 -2.48
C SER A 8 -29.82 -13.24 -2.27
N LYS A 9 -29.96 -12.14 -1.50
CA LYS A 9 -28.86 -11.20 -1.26
C LYS A 9 -27.71 -11.80 -0.45
N ALA A 10 -28.02 -12.66 0.53
CA ALA A 10 -27.00 -13.38 1.27
C ALA A 10 -26.23 -14.39 0.39
N ALA A 11 -26.94 -15.07 -0.52
CA ALA A 11 -26.32 -15.99 -1.48
C ALA A 11 -25.38 -15.25 -2.44
N MET A 12 -25.81 -14.13 -3.03
CA MET A 12 -24.98 -13.31 -3.92
C MET A 12 -23.72 -12.79 -3.20
N ARG A 13 -23.85 -12.36 -1.93
CA ARG A 13 -22.70 -11.96 -1.12
C ARG A 13 -21.69 -13.09 -0.96
N ARG A 14 -22.16 -14.27 -0.58
CA ARG A 14 -21.30 -15.44 -0.39
C ARG A 14 -20.57 -15.79 -1.69
N GLN A 15 -21.30 -15.87 -2.80
CA GLN A 15 -20.72 -16.14 -4.11
C GLN A 15 -19.64 -15.11 -4.47
N LYS A 16 -19.93 -13.81 -4.30
CA LYS A 16 -18.95 -12.75 -4.61
C LYS A 16 -17.67 -12.86 -3.78
N LEU A 17 -17.78 -13.27 -2.51
CA LEU A 17 -16.63 -13.50 -1.65
C LEU A 17 -15.83 -14.73 -2.07
N GLU A 18 -16.49 -15.81 -2.48
CA GLU A 18 -15.83 -17.02 -3.00
C GLU A 18 -15.07 -16.71 -4.29
N GLU A 19 -15.70 -16.01 -5.24
CA GLU A 19 -15.07 -15.57 -6.49
C GLU A 19 -13.85 -14.66 -6.22
N ALA A 20 -13.99 -13.69 -5.32
CA ALA A 20 -12.88 -12.82 -4.94
C ALA A 20 -11.73 -13.57 -4.24
N THR A 21 -12.07 -14.57 -3.42
CA THR A 21 -11.08 -15.43 -2.76
C THR A 21 -10.29 -16.23 -3.78
N ASP A 22 -10.99 -16.87 -4.72
CA ASP A 22 -10.39 -17.65 -5.80
C ASP A 22 -9.48 -16.78 -6.66
N MET A 23 -9.95 -15.60 -7.07
CA MET A 23 -9.17 -14.64 -7.83
C MET A 23 -7.86 -14.24 -7.13
N LEU A 24 -7.93 -13.89 -5.84
CA LEU A 24 -6.72 -13.53 -5.08
C LEU A 24 -5.75 -14.73 -4.98
N ARG A 25 -6.26 -15.96 -4.86
CA ARG A 25 -5.40 -17.17 -4.85
C ARG A 25 -4.75 -17.42 -6.21
N CYS A 26 -5.49 -17.25 -7.31
CA CYS A 26 -4.92 -17.30 -8.67
C CYS A 26 -3.81 -16.26 -8.87
N LEU A 27 -3.95 -15.09 -8.24
CA LEU A 27 -2.94 -14.04 -8.19
C LEU A 27 -1.81 -14.32 -7.17
N SER A 28 -1.71 -15.54 -6.66
CA SER A 28 -0.68 -16.00 -5.73
C SER A 28 -0.66 -15.28 -4.37
N PHE A 29 -1.78 -14.72 -3.92
CA PHE A 29 -1.90 -14.23 -2.55
C PHE A 29 -2.13 -15.38 -1.57
N GLY A 30 -1.27 -15.50 -0.56
CA GLY A 30 -1.38 -16.55 0.45
C GLY A 30 -2.61 -16.41 1.35
N PRO A 31 -2.91 -17.39 2.21
CA PRO A 31 -4.11 -17.38 3.07
C PRO A 31 -4.24 -16.13 3.96
N ARG A 32 -3.10 -15.60 4.45
CA ARG A 32 -3.09 -14.35 5.24
C ARG A 32 -3.45 -13.12 4.42
N GLN A 33 -3.09 -13.11 3.13
CA GLN A 33 -3.32 -12.01 2.20
C GLN A 33 -4.64 -12.15 1.42
N SER A 34 -5.38 -13.23 1.67
CA SER A 34 -6.71 -13.54 1.11
C SER A 34 -7.72 -13.83 2.22
N ASN A 35 -7.52 -13.25 3.41
CA ASN A 35 -8.49 -13.30 4.50
C ASN A 35 -9.72 -12.40 4.22
N ASN A 36 -10.75 -12.48 5.06
CA ASN A 36 -11.98 -11.69 4.87
C ASN A 36 -11.70 -10.18 4.72
N THR A 37 -10.82 -9.60 5.53
CA THR A 37 -10.47 -8.17 5.46
C THR A 37 -9.83 -7.83 4.12
N ALA A 38 -8.94 -8.67 3.61
CA ALA A 38 -8.32 -8.50 2.29
C ALA A 38 -9.35 -8.62 1.16
N ILE A 39 -10.23 -9.63 1.21
CA ILE A 39 -11.29 -9.84 0.23
C ILE A 39 -12.24 -8.64 0.17
N TYR A 40 -12.72 -8.17 1.32
CA TYR A 40 -13.60 -7.00 1.38
C TYR A 40 -12.91 -5.73 0.89
N SER A 41 -11.63 -5.56 1.22
CA SER A 41 -10.84 -4.42 0.75
C SER A 41 -10.62 -4.45 -0.76
N PHE A 42 -10.37 -5.64 -1.32
CA PHE A 42 -10.25 -5.86 -2.76
C PHE A 42 -11.54 -5.48 -3.50
N LEU A 43 -12.68 -5.99 -3.02
CA LEU A 43 -13.99 -5.67 -3.58
C LEU A 43 -14.30 -4.17 -3.50
N ALA A 44 -13.94 -3.51 -2.38
CA ALA A 44 -14.09 -2.07 -2.23
C ALA A 44 -13.23 -1.27 -3.22
N CYS A 45 -11.98 -1.69 -3.46
CA CYS A 45 -11.10 -1.02 -4.43
C CYS A 45 -11.60 -1.13 -5.89
N LEU A 46 -12.51 -2.06 -6.16
CA LEU A 46 -13.17 -2.25 -7.45
C LEU A 46 -14.62 -1.72 -7.49
N GLU A 47 -15.10 -1.16 -6.37
CA GLU A 47 -16.51 -0.79 -6.18
C GLU A 47 -17.51 -1.94 -6.44
N MET A 48 -17.06 -3.18 -6.26
CA MET A 48 -17.82 -4.40 -6.56
C MET A 48 -18.88 -4.68 -5.50
N LYS A 49 -20.16 -4.55 -5.87
CA LYS A 49 -21.30 -4.94 -5.02
C LYS A 49 -21.62 -6.43 -5.26
N PRO A 50 -22.36 -7.08 -4.35
CA PRO A 50 -22.74 -8.49 -4.49
C PRO A 50 -23.43 -8.83 -5.83
N GLU A 51 -24.25 -7.92 -6.31
CA GLU A 51 -25.02 -8.02 -7.55
C GLU A 51 -24.19 -7.73 -8.83
N ASN A 52 -22.98 -7.19 -8.71
CA ASN A 52 -22.18 -6.83 -9.87
C ASN A 52 -21.53 -8.03 -10.55
N THR A 53 -21.49 -7.97 -11.87
CA THR A 53 -20.62 -8.82 -12.69
C THR A 53 -19.19 -8.28 -12.66
N TRP A 54 -18.20 -9.14 -12.89
CA TRP A 54 -16.79 -8.71 -12.84
C TRP A 54 -16.42 -7.73 -13.96
N GLN A 55 -17.16 -7.70 -15.07
CA GLN A 55 -17.02 -6.70 -16.14
C GLN A 55 -17.41 -5.29 -15.68
N GLU A 56 -18.26 -5.16 -14.67
CA GLU A 56 -18.69 -3.86 -14.11
C GLU A 56 -17.68 -3.28 -13.12
N ALA A 57 -16.59 -3.99 -12.81
CA ALA A 57 -15.58 -3.53 -11.87
C ALA A 57 -15.04 -2.15 -12.27
N CYS A 58 -15.04 -1.23 -11.31
CA CYS A 58 -14.58 0.14 -11.50
C CYS A 58 -13.16 0.32 -10.95
N ASN A 59 -12.57 1.49 -11.17
CA ASN A 59 -11.25 1.83 -10.63
C ASN A 59 -11.27 3.14 -9.82
N PRO A 60 -12.11 3.25 -8.77
CA PRO A 60 -12.17 4.45 -7.95
C PRO A 60 -10.87 4.68 -7.18
N SER A 61 -10.53 5.95 -6.93
CA SER A 61 -9.42 6.29 -6.03
C SER A 61 -9.88 6.17 -4.58
N MET A 62 -9.48 5.09 -3.90
CA MET A 62 -10.02 4.71 -2.60
C MET A 62 -9.01 4.96 -1.48
N GLY A 63 -9.42 5.72 -0.47
CA GLY A 63 -8.75 5.73 0.83
C GLY A 63 -9.28 4.63 1.76
N ILE A 64 -8.62 4.41 2.90
CA ILE A 64 -9.03 3.38 3.88
C ILE A 64 -10.43 3.66 4.46
N THR A 65 -10.76 4.93 4.75
CA THR A 65 -12.09 5.29 5.28
C THR A 65 -13.21 5.03 4.26
N PRO A 66 -13.09 5.45 2.98
CA PRO A 66 -14.00 5.01 1.92
C PRO A 66 -14.14 3.49 1.80
N ILE A 67 -13.05 2.72 1.92
CA ILE A 67 -13.08 1.25 1.91
C ILE A 67 -13.96 0.73 3.05
N ILE A 68 -13.75 1.19 4.29
CA ILE A 68 -14.55 0.76 5.46
C ILE A 68 -16.04 1.07 5.25
N GLU A 69 -16.36 2.27 4.76
CA GLU A 69 -17.75 2.68 4.52
C GLU A 69 -18.41 1.86 3.41
N PHE A 70 -17.67 1.56 2.34
CA PHE A 70 -18.15 0.66 1.27
C PHE A 70 -18.51 -0.73 1.82
N ILE A 71 -17.60 -1.32 2.60
CA ILE A 71 -17.77 -2.65 3.18
C ILE A 71 -18.99 -2.67 4.10
N LYS A 72 -19.13 -1.67 4.96
CA LYS A 72 -20.30 -1.51 5.83
C LYS A 72 -21.59 -1.40 5.03
N ARG A 73 -21.61 -0.61 3.97
CA ARG A 73 -22.81 -0.33 3.16
C ARG A 73 -23.28 -1.54 2.36
N HIS A 74 -22.38 -2.21 1.65
CA HIS A 74 -22.74 -3.24 0.68
C HIS A 74 -22.69 -4.67 1.24
N TYR A 75 -21.74 -4.93 2.14
CA TYR A 75 -21.52 -6.25 2.75
C TYR A 75 -22.02 -6.35 4.19
N GLY A 76 -22.33 -5.23 4.85
CA GLY A 76 -22.91 -5.21 6.20
C GLY A 76 -21.91 -5.48 7.32
N VAL A 77 -20.61 -5.52 7.00
CA VAL A 77 -19.55 -5.74 7.99
C VAL A 77 -19.15 -4.39 8.60
N LYS A 78 -19.28 -4.27 9.92
CA LYS A 78 -18.92 -3.07 10.66
C LYS A 78 -17.53 -3.24 11.27
N TYR A 79 -16.61 -2.36 10.90
CA TYR A 79 -15.30 -2.28 11.52
C TYR A 79 -15.23 -1.16 12.55
N ALA A 80 -14.43 -1.37 13.59
CA ALA A 80 -14.14 -0.36 14.59
C ALA A 80 -13.13 0.67 14.02
N PRO A 81 -13.05 1.89 14.58
CA PRO A 81 -12.15 2.93 14.05
C PRO A 81 -10.67 2.53 13.94
N ASN A 82 -10.18 1.72 14.88
CA ASN A 82 -8.80 1.19 14.92
C ASN A 82 -8.53 0.09 13.88
N THR A 83 -9.54 -0.35 13.12
CA THR A 83 -9.36 -1.32 12.02
C THR A 83 -8.76 -0.66 10.78
N ARG A 84 -8.68 0.68 10.73
CA ARG A 84 -8.02 1.41 9.63
C ARG A 84 -6.58 0.95 9.45
N GLU A 85 -5.85 0.84 10.55
CA GLU A 85 -4.46 0.40 10.59
C GLU A 85 -4.36 -1.04 10.13
N THR A 86 -5.24 -1.93 10.61
CA THR A 86 -5.29 -3.33 10.19
C THR A 86 -5.54 -3.49 8.69
N ILE A 87 -6.55 -2.80 8.13
CA ILE A 87 -6.83 -2.85 6.68
C ILE A 87 -5.62 -2.36 5.88
N ARG A 88 -4.99 -1.27 6.33
CA ARG A 88 -3.82 -0.73 5.66
C ARG A 88 -2.65 -1.70 5.68
N ASP A 89 -2.33 -2.23 6.86
CA ASP A 89 -1.07 -2.94 7.11
C ASP A 89 -1.16 -4.43 6.76
N GLU A 90 -2.34 -5.04 6.86
CA GLU A 90 -2.56 -6.48 6.62
C GLU A 90 -3.23 -6.81 5.28
N ALA A 91 -3.81 -5.84 4.58
CA ALA A 91 -4.43 -6.06 3.26
C ALA A 91 -3.83 -5.15 2.19
N ILE A 92 -4.05 -3.84 2.30
CA ILE A 92 -3.68 -2.88 1.25
C ILE A 92 -2.17 -2.87 1.00
N LYS A 93 -1.36 -2.93 2.05
CA LYS A 93 0.11 -3.01 1.95
C LYS A 93 0.54 -4.17 1.03
N HIS A 94 -0.01 -5.36 1.23
CA HIS A 94 0.34 -6.53 0.43
C HIS A 94 -0.12 -6.42 -1.02
N PHE A 95 -1.29 -5.85 -1.28
CA PHE A 95 -1.73 -5.58 -2.65
C PHE A 95 -0.83 -4.57 -3.36
N VAL A 96 -0.33 -3.57 -2.63
CA VAL A 96 0.62 -2.59 -3.17
C VAL A 96 1.98 -3.21 -3.44
N GLU A 97 2.51 -4.03 -2.52
CA GLU A 97 3.78 -4.77 -2.70
C GLU A 97 3.70 -5.75 -3.88
N ALA A 98 2.55 -6.37 -4.06
CA ALA A 98 2.23 -7.28 -5.15
C ALA A 98 2.07 -6.61 -6.52
N GLY A 99 2.06 -5.28 -6.60
CA GLY A 99 1.74 -4.54 -7.83
C GLY A 99 0.26 -4.56 -8.24
N LEU A 100 -0.63 -5.11 -7.41
CA LEU A 100 -2.08 -5.14 -7.67
C LEU A 100 -2.72 -3.75 -7.46
N LEU A 101 -2.24 -2.99 -6.47
CA LEU A 101 -2.67 -1.63 -6.18
C LEU A 101 -1.56 -0.61 -6.44
N VAL A 102 -1.94 0.50 -7.07
CA VAL A 102 -1.14 1.70 -7.20
C VAL A 102 -1.49 2.66 -6.06
N ARG A 103 -0.48 3.02 -5.26
CA ARG A 103 -0.60 4.02 -4.18
C ARG A 103 -0.45 5.44 -4.74
N ASN A 104 -1.33 6.34 -4.32
CA ASN A 104 -1.34 7.76 -4.67
C ASN A 104 -1.16 8.06 -6.17
N PRO A 105 -1.91 7.41 -7.07
CA PRO A 105 -1.80 7.64 -8.51
C PRO A 105 -2.06 9.09 -8.90
N ASN A 106 -2.86 9.82 -8.11
CA ASN A 106 -3.18 11.23 -8.33
C ASN A 106 -2.10 12.22 -7.85
N CYS A 107 -1.18 11.80 -6.98
CA CYS A 107 -0.18 12.68 -6.37
C CYS A 107 0.99 11.83 -5.86
N PRO A 108 1.97 11.50 -6.72
CA PRO A 108 3.12 10.66 -6.34
C PRO A 108 3.97 11.25 -5.22
N THR A 109 3.96 12.57 -5.06
CA THR A 109 4.70 13.31 -4.03
C THR A 109 3.96 13.40 -2.69
N ARG A 110 2.79 12.75 -2.56
CA ARG A 110 2.00 12.79 -1.33
C ARG A 110 2.80 12.21 -0.17
N PRO A 111 2.85 12.89 0.99
CA PRO A 111 3.59 12.41 2.16
C PRO A 111 3.10 11.04 2.62
N THR A 112 4.03 10.21 3.12
CA THR A 112 3.69 8.83 3.40
C THR A 112 2.67 8.64 4.53
N ASN A 113 2.67 9.54 5.51
CA ASN A 113 1.72 9.60 6.61
C ASN A 113 0.45 10.41 6.31
N SER A 114 0.22 10.81 5.05
CA SER A 114 -0.93 11.63 4.70
C SER A 114 -2.25 10.88 4.94
N GLY A 115 -3.17 11.51 5.68
CA GLY A 115 -4.54 11.02 5.81
C GLY A 115 -5.34 11.01 4.50
N LYS A 116 -4.80 11.64 3.44
CA LYS A 116 -5.37 11.66 2.09
C LYS A 116 -4.78 10.58 1.17
N THR A 117 -4.08 9.58 1.73
CA THR A 117 -3.55 8.45 0.94
C THR A 117 -4.69 7.70 0.27
N CYS A 118 -4.56 7.46 -1.02
CA CYS A 118 -5.53 6.72 -1.83
C CYS A 118 -4.84 5.63 -2.66
N TYR A 119 -5.64 4.67 -3.11
CA TYR A 119 -5.20 3.49 -3.84
C TYR A 119 -6.13 3.24 -5.03
N GLN A 120 -5.59 2.73 -6.12
CA GLN A 120 -6.35 2.29 -7.31
C GLN A 120 -5.81 0.94 -7.77
N ILE A 121 -6.65 0.15 -8.43
CA ILE A 121 -6.23 -1.10 -9.07
C ILE A 121 -5.32 -0.75 -10.24
N GLU A 122 -4.22 -1.50 -10.36
CA GLU A 122 -3.29 -1.33 -11.46
C GLU A 122 -3.99 -1.62 -12.80
N PRO A 123 -3.81 -0.80 -13.86
CA PRO A 123 -4.58 -0.92 -15.08
C PRO A 123 -4.57 -2.29 -15.77
N SER A 124 -3.44 -3.01 -15.78
CA SER A 124 -3.39 -4.37 -16.33
C SER A 124 -4.11 -5.39 -15.46
N ALA A 125 -4.04 -5.25 -14.14
CA ALA A 125 -4.80 -6.06 -13.21
C ALA A 125 -6.32 -5.84 -13.38
N LEU A 126 -6.77 -4.60 -13.57
CA LEU A 126 -8.19 -4.31 -13.83
C LEU A 126 -8.70 -5.00 -15.09
N ARG A 127 -7.91 -4.95 -16.18
CA ARG A 127 -8.26 -5.64 -17.44
C ARG A 127 -8.36 -7.15 -17.25
N LEU A 128 -7.50 -7.74 -16.42
CA LEU A 128 -7.61 -9.15 -16.05
C LEU A 128 -8.91 -9.41 -15.28
N ILE A 129 -9.20 -8.59 -14.26
CA ILE A 129 -10.37 -8.75 -13.38
C ILE A 129 -11.68 -8.73 -14.19
N HIS A 130 -11.79 -7.85 -15.20
CA HIS A 130 -12.94 -7.82 -16.12
C HIS A 130 -13.20 -9.13 -16.86
N ARG A 131 -12.17 -9.97 -17.06
CA ARG A 131 -12.26 -11.26 -17.75
C ARG A 131 -12.63 -12.41 -16.83
N TYR A 132 -12.76 -12.20 -15.52
CA TYR A 132 -13.03 -13.30 -14.58
C TYR A 132 -14.36 -14.02 -14.89
N GLY A 133 -14.32 -15.35 -14.88
CA GLY A 133 -15.46 -16.20 -15.24
C GLY A 133 -15.73 -16.31 -16.75
N THR A 134 -14.94 -15.66 -17.60
CA THR A 134 -15.03 -15.80 -19.06
C THR A 134 -14.02 -16.83 -19.59
N PRO A 135 -14.20 -17.36 -20.82
CA PRO A 135 -13.23 -18.24 -21.46
C PRO A 135 -11.82 -17.63 -21.61
N ASP A 136 -11.72 -16.29 -21.63
CA ASP A 136 -10.44 -15.58 -21.78
C ASP A 136 -9.65 -15.44 -20.47
N TRP A 137 -10.25 -15.82 -19.32
CA TRP A 137 -9.61 -15.72 -18.01
C TRP A 137 -8.26 -16.44 -17.93
N PRO A 138 -8.11 -17.72 -18.35
CA PRO A 138 -6.85 -18.44 -18.19
C PRO A 138 -5.69 -17.83 -18.97
N LEU A 139 -5.96 -17.36 -20.20
CA LEU A 139 -4.97 -16.68 -21.02
C LEU A 139 -4.57 -15.35 -20.40
N GLY A 140 -5.56 -14.52 -20.03
CA GLY A 140 -5.33 -13.23 -19.39
C GLY A 140 -4.55 -13.34 -18.08
N LEU A 141 -4.82 -14.37 -17.27
CA LEU A 141 -4.11 -14.63 -16.03
C LEU A 141 -2.64 -14.94 -16.30
N THR A 142 -2.35 -15.77 -17.31
CA THR A 142 -0.99 -16.13 -17.71
C THR A 142 -0.21 -14.90 -18.21
N GLU A 143 -0.82 -14.07 -19.05
CA GLU A 143 -0.25 -12.80 -19.53
C GLU A 143 0.03 -11.83 -18.38
N TYR A 144 -0.89 -11.72 -17.43
CA TYR A 144 -0.71 -10.85 -16.27
C TYR A 144 0.43 -11.34 -15.37
N LEU A 145 0.44 -12.63 -15.01
CA LEU A 145 1.47 -13.20 -14.14
C LEU A 145 2.87 -13.09 -14.75
N SER A 146 3.01 -13.31 -16.06
CA SER A 146 4.28 -13.14 -16.77
C SER A 146 4.78 -11.68 -16.83
N SER A 147 3.86 -10.71 -16.81
CA SER A 147 4.20 -9.27 -16.87
C SER A 147 4.26 -8.58 -15.50
N ARG A 148 3.77 -9.22 -14.44
CA ARG A 148 3.64 -8.65 -13.09
C ARG A 148 4.94 -8.11 -12.52
N GLU A 149 6.04 -8.84 -12.69
CA GLU A 149 7.35 -8.40 -12.19
C GLU A 149 7.81 -7.09 -12.85
N ARG A 150 7.54 -6.94 -14.16
CA ARG A 150 7.81 -5.69 -14.88
C ARG A 150 6.95 -4.55 -14.34
N VAL A 151 5.67 -4.80 -14.07
CA VAL A 151 4.76 -3.82 -13.49
C VAL A 151 5.26 -3.36 -12.11
N ILE A 152 5.66 -4.29 -11.24
CA ILE A 152 6.22 -3.97 -9.92
C ILE A 152 7.45 -3.07 -10.06
N LYS A 153 8.39 -3.41 -10.94
CA LYS A 153 9.60 -2.61 -11.21
C LYS A 153 9.26 -1.21 -11.72
N GLU A 154 8.30 -1.08 -12.63
CA GLU A 154 7.87 0.24 -13.13
C GLU A 154 7.23 1.10 -12.04
N LEU A 155 6.41 0.50 -11.17
CA LEU A 155 5.82 1.20 -10.04
C LEU A 155 6.88 1.63 -9.02
N GLN A 156 7.85 0.79 -8.73
CA GLN A 156 8.99 1.12 -7.85
C GLN A 156 9.82 2.25 -8.44
N ARG A 157 10.20 2.17 -9.72
CA ARG A 157 10.95 3.22 -10.42
C ARG A 157 10.24 4.58 -10.37
N LYS A 158 8.91 4.61 -10.56
CA LYS A 158 8.12 5.85 -10.45
C LYS A 158 8.16 6.44 -9.04
N ARG A 159 8.15 5.59 -8.00
CA ARG A 159 8.28 6.03 -6.60
C ARG A 159 9.68 6.58 -6.32
N GLU A 160 10.71 5.87 -6.77
CA GLU A 160 12.11 6.30 -6.63
C GLU A 160 12.35 7.65 -7.31
N PHE A 161 11.83 7.85 -8.51
CA PHE A 161 11.93 9.13 -9.22
C PHE A 161 11.28 10.29 -8.48
N SER A 162 10.29 10.00 -7.62
CA SER A 162 9.63 11.02 -6.80
C SER A 162 10.39 11.32 -5.49
N ARG A 163 11.45 10.58 -5.17
CA ARG A 163 12.25 10.81 -3.95
C ARG A 163 13.09 12.08 -4.07
N ILE A 164 13.35 12.71 -2.94
CA ILE A 164 14.15 13.92 -2.85
C ILE A 164 15.62 13.50 -2.63
N PRO A 165 16.55 13.85 -3.54
CA PRO A 165 17.97 13.61 -3.32
C PRO A 165 18.51 14.59 -2.27
N VAL A 166 19.40 14.13 -1.40
CA VAL A 166 20.07 14.91 -0.36
C VAL A 166 21.56 14.64 -0.42
N CYS A 167 22.36 15.69 -0.55
CA CYS A 167 23.81 15.63 -0.44
C CYS A 167 24.20 15.78 1.03
N LEU A 168 24.84 14.76 1.61
CA LEU A 168 25.36 14.82 2.96
C LEU A 168 26.65 15.66 3.01
N PRO A 169 27.03 16.22 4.18
CA PRO A 169 28.29 16.95 4.32
C PRO A 169 29.55 16.13 3.97
N SER A 170 29.46 14.81 3.99
CA SER A 170 30.52 13.88 3.54
C SER A 170 30.67 13.82 2.01
N GLY A 171 29.74 14.39 1.24
CA GLY A 171 29.63 14.22 -0.21
C GLY A 171 28.82 12.99 -0.65
N GLU A 172 28.36 12.17 0.28
CA GLU A 172 27.50 11.02 -0.01
C GLU A 172 26.08 11.47 -0.39
N MET A 173 25.46 10.77 -1.35
CA MET A 173 24.08 11.03 -1.77
C MET A 173 23.11 10.10 -1.04
N ALA A 174 22.15 10.67 -0.32
CA ALA A 174 20.99 9.98 0.23
C ALA A 174 19.72 10.33 -0.55
N SER A 175 18.66 9.52 -0.42
CA SER A 175 17.34 9.87 -0.95
C SER A 175 16.27 9.69 0.13
N ILE A 176 15.47 10.75 0.38
CA ILE A 176 14.36 10.74 1.34
C ILE A 176 13.02 10.68 0.59
N SER A 177 11.98 10.09 1.20
CA SER A 177 10.65 10.05 0.60
C SER A 177 10.09 11.46 0.36
N PRO A 178 9.18 11.64 -0.63
CA PRO A 178 8.63 12.96 -0.90
C PRO A 178 7.66 13.46 0.17
N GLY A 179 7.62 14.78 0.33
CA GLY A 179 6.59 15.49 1.07
C GLY A 179 6.80 15.54 2.59
N GLY A 180 5.82 16.11 3.30
CA GLY A 180 5.89 16.28 4.76
C GLY A 180 6.98 17.28 5.12
N GLN A 181 7.78 16.95 6.12
CA GLN A 181 8.94 17.74 6.54
C GLN A 181 10.21 17.39 5.76
N ASN A 182 10.20 16.39 4.87
CA ASN A 182 11.40 15.96 4.15
C ASN A 182 12.02 17.03 3.25
N PRO A 183 11.27 17.89 2.53
CA PRO A 183 11.86 19.04 1.84
C PRO A 183 12.62 19.98 2.77
N LEU A 184 12.13 20.19 4.00
CA LEU A 184 12.82 20.99 5.01
C LEU A 184 14.08 20.28 5.53
N ILE A 185 14.05 18.95 5.71
CA ILE A 185 15.23 18.17 6.10
C ILE A 185 16.36 18.34 5.06
N LYS A 186 16.05 18.31 3.76
CA LYS A 186 17.03 18.60 2.70
C LYS A 186 17.67 19.99 2.90
N GLN A 187 16.86 21.02 3.11
CA GLN A 187 17.37 22.38 3.35
C GLN A 187 18.20 22.46 4.63
N ILE A 188 17.81 21.77 5.70
CA ILE A 188 18.61 21.72 6.92
C ILE A 188 20.01 21.15 6.61
N ILE A 189 20.08 20.04 5.88
CA ILE A 189 21.35 19.37 5.58
C ILE A 189 22.21 20.17 4.59
N GLU A 190 21.62 20.67 3.51
CA GLU A 190 22.38 21.28 2.40
C GLU A 190 22.58 22.79 2.56
N GLU A 191 21.76 23.47 3.36
CA GLU A 191 21.79 24.92 3.49
C GLU A 191 22.05 25.41 4.92
N PHE A 192 21.48 24.77 5.94
CA PHE A 192 21.67 25.19 7.33
C PHE A 192 22.98 24.66 7.90
N CYS A 193 23.24 23.36 7.82
CA CYS A 193 24.43 22.73 8.39
C CYS A 193 25.74 23.36 7.88
N PRO A 194 25.93 23.64 6.58
CA PRO A 194 27.18 24.28 6.11
C PRO A 194 27.39 25.70 6.65
N ARG A 195 26.32 26.42 7.00
CA ARG A 195 26.40 27.80 7.53
C ARG A 195 26.58 27.86 9.04
N PHE A 196 25.91 26.97 9.77
CA PHE A 196 25.80 27.05 11.23
C PHE A 196 26.55 25.93 11.98
N SER A 197 26.95 24.85 11.30
CA SER A 197 27.73 23.75 11.86
C SER A 197 28.76 23.23 10.84
N PRO A 198 29.71 24.07 10.40
CA PRO A 198 30.72 23.67 9.43
C PRO A 198 31.57 22.52 9.99
N GLY A 199 31.76 21.46 9.21
CA GLY A 199 32.43 20.23 9.65
C GLY A 199 31.59 19.32 10.56
N GLY A 200 30.33 19.68 10.82
CA GLY A 200 29.39 18.86 11.55
C GLY A 200 29.09 17.54 10.84
N ILE A 201 28.98 16.46 11.61
CA ILE A 201 28.65 15.12 11.11
C ILE A 201 27.15 14.89 11.25
N ILE A 202 26.48 14.54 10.16
CA ILE A 202 25.09 14.08 10.21
C ILE A 202 25.09 12.65 10.76
N VAL A 203 24.61 12.49 11.99
CA VAL A 203 24.64 11.20 12.69
C VAL A 203 23.38 10.38 12.43
N TYR A 204 22.26 11.03 12.13
CA TYR A 204 20.96 10.38 11.93
C TYR A 204 20.06 11.16 10.97
N ILE A 205 19.39 10.46 10.05
CA ILE A 205 18.28 10.97 9.25
C ILE A 205 17.13 9.97 9.33
N GLY A 206 15.99 10.43 9.86
CA GLY A 206 14.74 9.68 9.85
C GLY A 206 13.90 10.05 8.63
N ASP A 207 13.51 9.06 7.84
CA ASP A 207 12.54 9.20 6.75
C ASP A 207 11.18 8.61 7.19
N ALA A 208 10.08 9.19 6.70
CA ALA A 208 8.72 8.70 6.95
C ALA A 208 8.50 7.28 6.41
N GLU A 209 9.24 6.88 5.37
CA GLU A 209 9.23 5.52 4.80
C GLU A 209 10.32 4.62 5.40
N ASN A 210 11.46 5.19 5.81
CA ASN A 210 12.56 4.48 6.45
C ASN A 210 13.06 5.26 7.68
N LYS A 211 12.68 4.77 8.87
CA LYS A 211 13.05 5.40 10.15
C LYS A 211 14.56 5.49 10.38
N PHE A 212 15.38 4.73 9.67
CA PHE A 212 16.84 4.74 9.76
C PHE A 212 17.45 4.90 8.36
N LEU A 213 17.13 6.00 7.68
CA LEU A 213 17.68 6.23 6.35
C LEU A 213 19.21 6.44 6.40
N HIS A 214 19.69 7.18 7.39
CA HIS A 214 21.10 7.33 7.69
C HIS A 214 21.29 7.18 9.21
N LEU A 215 22.24 6.36 9.65
CA LEU A 215 22.57 6.16 11.06
C LEU A 215 24.05 5.83 11.22
N GLN A 216 24.82 6.73 11.81
CA GLN A 216 26.22 6.52 12.18
C GLN A 216 26.28 5.81 13.55
N ALA A 217 25.91 4.53 13.57
CA ALA A 217 25.76 3.76 14.81
C ALA A 217 27.06 3.67 15.61
N ASP A 218 28.21 3.54 14.95
CA ASP A 218 29.50 3.44 15.64
C ASP A 218 29.95 4.78 16.22
N TYR A 219 29.64 5.90 15.54
CA TYR A 219 29.88 7.23 16.08
C TYR A 219 28.99 7.52 17.30
N LEU A 220 27.72 7.10 17.28
CA LEU A 220 26.84 7.20 18.47
C LEU A 220 27.37 6.39 19.65
N LYS A 221 27.90 5.17 19.40
CA LYS A 221 28.53 4.36 20.46
C LYS A 221 29.75 5.06 21.05
N GLN A 222 30.58 5.69 20.22
CA GLN A 222 31.74 6.48 20.69
C GLN A 222 31.32 7.65 21.58
N LEU A 223 30.16 8.25 21.30
CA LEU A 223 29.56 9.32 22.12
C LEU A 223 28.78 8.80 23.34
N CYS A 224 28.85 7.50 23.65
CA CYS A 224 28.06 6.85 24.70
C CYS A 224 26.54 7.04 24.57
N VAL A 225 26.03 7.32 23.37
CA VAL A 225 24.60 7.40 23.07
C VAL A 225 24.10 6.03 22.64
N VAL A 226 23.37 5.36 23.51
CA VAL A 226 22.82 4.02 23.24
C VAL A 226 21.37 4.14 22.76
N SER A 227 21.07 3.62 21.57
CA SER A 227 19.69 3.51 21.08
C SER A 227 18.90 2.53 21.95
N LEU A 228 17.83 2.99 22.60
CA LEU A 228 16.94 2.15 23.43
C LEU A 228 16.03 1.22 22.60
N HIS A 229 16.14 1.21 21.27
CA HIS A 229 15.32 0.36 20.40
C HIS A 229 15.99 -1.01 20.16
N GLN A 230 15.90 -1.89 21.15
CA GLN A 230 16.08 -3.33 20.92
C GLN A 230 14.83 -3.88 20.21
N PRO A 231 14.93 -4.56 19.06
CA PRO A 231 13.84 -5.43 18.64
C PRO A 231 13.66 -6.47 19.75
N LYS A 232 12.42 -6.72 20.19
CA LYS A 232 12.14 -7.82 21.11
C LYS A 232 12.61 -9.11 20.44
N CYS A 233 13.80 -9.60 20.81
CA CYS A 233 14.17 -10.99 20.63
C CYS A 233 13.12 -11.80 21.40
N ARG A 234 12.13 -12.33 20.68
CA ARG A 234 11.37 -13.48 21.17
C ARG A 234 12.32 -14.65 21.06
N THR A 235 12.97 -14.98 22.17
CA THR A 235 13.54 -16.32 22.37
C THR A 235 12.40 -17.33 22.26
N TRP A 236 12.71 -18.40 21.52
CA TRP A 236 11.95 -19.60 21.14
C TRP A 236 10.79 -20.01 22.05
#